data_AF-A0A3M2ZAP2-F1
#
_entry.id   AF-A0A3M2ZAP2-F1
#
_cell.length_a   1.000
_cell.length_b   1.000
_cell.length_c   1.000
_cell.angle_alpha   90.00
_cell.angle_beta   90.00
_cell.angle_gamma   90.00
#
_symmetry.space_group_name_H-M   'P 1'
#
loop_
_entity.id
_entity.type
_entity.pdbx_description
1 polymer ?
#
loop_
_entity_poly.entity_id
_entity_poly.type
_entity_poly.pdbx_seq_one_letter_code
_entity_poly.pdbx_strand_id
1 'polypeptide(L)'
;IYRDAYHWSNLVQLNSFKESSCLMIGLSLTDPNLRRLLEIASKSIEEPKHFAFMRRLTSKKFMEGASGKPLKISNAVVERFLERHHATNEELMRELGVSVIWYEEYGDIPEILSKIRAG
;
A
#
# COMPACT_ATOMS: atom_id res chain seq x y z
N ILE A 1 19.16 15.68 6.75
CA ILE A 1 18.06 15.14 7.58
C ILE A 1 17.49 13.85 6.99
N TYR A 2 16.90 13.80 5.79
CA TYR A 2 16.34 12.54 5.24
C TYR A 2 17.35 11.52 4.66
N ARG A 3 18.65 11.85 4.61
CA ARG A 3 19.70 10.96 4.05
C ARG A 3 20.48 10.17 5.10
N ASP A 4 20.44 10.59 6.35
CA ASP A 4 21.13 9.88 7.43
C ASP A 4 20.22 8.79 7.98
N ALA A 5 20.58 7.55 7.68
CA ALA A 5 19.88 6.36 8.18
C ALA A 5 19.83 6.28 9.71
N TYR A 6 20.71 7.02 10.40
CA TYR A 6 20.90 7.01 11.85
C TYR A 6 20.30 8.22 12.58
N HIS A 7 19.48 9.04 11.91
CA HIS A 7 18.60 9.93 12.68
C HIS A 7 17.70 9.09 13.59
N TRP A 8 17.57 9.50 14.84
CA TRP A 8 16.80 8.80 15.88
C TRP A 8 15.40 8.38 15.40
N SER A 9 14.71 9.22 14.63
CA SER A 9 13.39 8.91 14.05
C SER A 9 13.40 7.68 13.15
N ASN A 10 14.44 7.51 12.32
CA ASN A 10 14.60 6.37 11.43
C ASN A 10 14.92 5.09 12.20
N LEU A 11 15.69 5.19 13.29
CA LEU A 11 16.00 4.06 14.16
C LEU A 11 14.76 3.55 14.91
N VAL A 12 13.96 4.46 15.47
CA VAL A 12 12.70 4.10 16.16
C VAL A 12 11.70 3.46 15.19
N GLN A 13 11.57 4.00 13.98
CA GLN A 13 10.72 3.43 12.94
C GLN A 13 11.21 2.06 12.48
N LEU A 14 12.52 1.91 12.23
CA LEU A 14 13.12 0.64 11.85
C LEU A 14 12.92 -0.43 12.94
N ASN A 15 13.09 -0.06 14.21
CA ASN A 15 12.83 -0.96 15.32
C ASN A 15 11.37 -1.41 15.35
N SER A 16 10.44 -0.47 15.13
CA SER A 16 9.01 -0.79 15.05
C SER A 16 8.70 -1.77 13.90
N PHE A 17 9.31 -1.58 12.73
CA PHE A 17 9.14 -2.50 11.59
C PHE A 17 9.75 -3.88 11.83
N LYS A 18 10.77 -4.01 12.67
CA LYS A 18 11.38 -5.32 12.99
C LYS A 18 10.62 -6.08 14.07
N GLU A 19 10.21 -5.38 15.12
CA GLU A 19 9.68 -5.98 16.35
C GLU A 19 8.14 -6.12 16.36
N SER A 20 7.43 -5.41 15.47
CA SER A 20 5.96 -5.36 15.50
C SER A 20 5.32 -5.51 14.12
N SER A 21 4.07 -5.98 14.11
CA SER A 21 3.20 -5.91 12.94
C SER A 21 2.56 -4.53 12.86
N CYS A 22 2.63 -3.91 11.68
CA CYS A 22 2.19 -2.53 11.48
C CYS A 22 1.00 -2.52 10.53
N LEU A 23 -0.03 -1.75 10.87
CA LEU A 23 -1.17 -1.47 10.00
C LEU A 23 -1.06 -0.04 9.47
N MET A 24 -0.95 0.11 8.15
CA MET A 24 -0.76 1.38 7.47
C MET A 24 -2.06 1.81 6.80
N ILE A 25 -2.58 2.97 7.21
CA ILE A 25 -3.85 3.53 6.71
C ILE A 25 -3.60 4.95 6.21
N GLY A 26 -4.06 5.27 5.00
CA GLY A 26 -3.91 6.61 4.42
C GLY A 26 -2.49 6.92 3.90
N LEU A 27 -1.62 5.92 3.85
CA LEU A 27 -0.28 6.05 3.27
C LEU A 27 -0.26 5.46 1.86
N SER A 28 0.34 6.20 0.92
CA SER A 28 0.57 5.70 -0.44
C SER A 28 1.74 4.72 -0.53
N LEU A 29 2.59 4.66 0.51
CA LEU A 29 3.87 3.93 0.53
C LEU A 29 4.84 4.35 -0.58
N THR A 30 4.62 5.53 -1.19
CA THR A 30 5.50 6.10 -2.21
C THR A 30 6.61 6.96 -1.62
N ASP A 31 6.62 7.18 -0.31
CA ASP A 31 7.67 7.94 0.37
C ASP A 31 9.01 7.18 0.34
N PRO A 32 10.11 7.78 -0.17
CA PRO A 32 11.40 7.11 -0.26
C PRO A 32 11.98 6.67 1.08
N ASN A 33 11.76 7.42 2.16
CA ASN A 33 12.32 7.09 3.47
C ASN A 33 11.59 5.88 4.07
N LEU A 34 10.27 5.89 4.05
CA LEU A 34 9.44 4.77 4.51
C LEU A 34 9.75 3.49 3.72
N ARG A 35 9.82 3.59 2.38
CA ARG A 35 10.15 2.46 1.52
C ARG A 35 11.53 1.87 1.83
N ARG A 36 12.53 2.73 2.02
CA ARG A 36 13.89 2.31 2.40
C ARG A 36 13.89 1.58 3.74
N LEU A 37 13.19 2.09 4.75
CA LEU A 37 13.17 1.47 6.08
C LEU A 37 12.46 0.11 6.06
N LEU A 38 11.36 -0.02 5.31
CA LEU A 38 10.67 -1.29 5.10
C LEU A 38 11.56 -2.30 4.38
N GLU A 39 12.28 -1.89 3.33
CA GLU A 39 13.23 -2.75 2.63
C GLU A 39 14.37 -3.26 3.54
N ILE A 40 14.85 -2.41 4.47
CA ILE A 40 15.86 -2.84 5.45
C ILE A 40 15.26 -3.82 6.47
N ALA A 41 14.01 -3.60 6.89
CA ALA A 41 13.31 -4.47 7.84
C ALA A 41 12.92 -5.83 7.22
N SER A 42 12.49 -5.84 5.96
CA SER A 42 12.01 -7.05 5.28
C SER A 42 13.12 -8.08 5.05
N LYS A 43 14.38 -7.66 4.95
CA LYS A 43 15.55 -8.57 4.84
C LYS A 43 15.68 -9.56 6.00
N SER A 44 15.12 -9.24 7.17
CA SER A 44 15.16 -10.10 8.37
C SER A 44 13.88 -10.92 8.58
N ILE A 45 12.96 -10.91 7.62
CA ILE A 45 11.62 -11.47 7.78
C ILE A 45 11.34 -12.45 6.62
N GLU A 46 10.89 -13.67 6.93
CA GLU A 46 10.56 -14.69 5.91
C GLU A 46 9.17 -14.50 5.30
N GLU A 47 8.20 -13.95 6.05
CA GLU A 47 6.83 -13.72 5.59
C GLU A 47 6.36 -12.27 5.85
N PRO A 48 5.53 -11.67 4.97
CA PRO A 48 5.00 -10.32 5.18
C PRO A 48 4.29 -10.19 6.54
N LYS A 49 4.80 -9.30 7.40
CA LYS A 49 4.25 -9.06 8.76
C LYS A 49 3.39 -7.80 8.86
N HIS A 50 3.49 -6.92 7.87
CA HIS A 50 2.81 -5.63 7.88
C HIS A 50 1.62 -5.65 6.91
N PHE A 51 0.68 -4.75 7.13
CA PHE A 51 -0.53 -4.63 6.32
C PHE A 51 -0.73 -3.18 5.90
N ALA A 52 -1.14 -2.95 4.67
CA ALA A 52 -1.42 -1.62 4.15
C ALA A 52 -2.76 -1.55 3.42
N PHE A 53 -3.58 -0.58 3.79
CA PHE A 53 -4.80 -0.27 3.07
C PHE A 53 -4.48 0.51 1.80
N MET A 54 -4.76 -0.08 0.65
CA MET A 54 -4.60 0.59 -0.64
C MET A 54 -5.94 0.69 -1.36
N ARG A 55 -6.19 1.85 -1.97
CA ARG A 55 -7.43 2.08 -2.70
C ARG A 55 -7.39 1.36 -4.03
N ARG A 56 -8.36 0.49 -4.28
CA ARG A 56 -8.52 -0.18 -5.57
C ARG A 56 -9.03 0.82 -6.60
N LEU A 57 -8.31 0.94 -7.70
CA LEU A 57 -8.75 1.72 -8.86
C LEU A 57 -9.78 0.89 -9.64
N THR A 58 -11.02 1.37 -9.72
CA THR A 58 -12.06 0.75 -10.54
C THR A 58 -12.10 1.37 -11.94
N SER A 59 -12.58 0.62 -12.93
CA SER A 59 -12.68 1.06 -14.33
C SER A 59 -13.45 2.38 -14.47
N LYS A 60 -14.52 2.55 -13.67
CA LYS A 60 -15.31 3.80 -13.60
C LYS A 60 -14.48 4.98 -13.10
N LYS A 61 -13.82 4.85 -11.93
CA LYS A 61 -12.98 5.91 -11.35
C LYS A 61 -11.76 6.25 -12.20
N PHE A 62 -11.25 5.29 -12.98
CA PHE A 62 -10.14 5.49 -13.91
C PHE A 62 -10.55 6.26 -15.17
N MET A 63 -11.71 5.91 -15.75
CA MET A 63 -12.25 6.62 -16.92
C MET A 63 -12.71 8.06 -16.59
N GLU A 64 -13.06 8.32 -15.34
CA GLU A 64 -13.41 9.65 -14.82
C GLU A 64 -12.18 10.55 -14.52
N GLY A 65 -10.95 10.08 -14.79
CA GLY A 65 -9.71 10.75 -14.42
C GLY A 65 -9.50 12.18 -14.95
N ALA A 66 -9.46 13.13 -14.01
CA ALA A 66 -8.77 14.44 -13.96
C ALA A 66 -9.00 15.53 -15.04
N SER A 67 -9.67 15.28 -16.16
CA SER A 67 -9.83 16.33 -17.21
C SER A 67 -11.19 16.39 -17.89
N GLY A 68 -12.23 15.74 -17.33
CA GLY A 68 -13.60 15.81 -17.86
C GLY A 68 -13.77 15.30 -19.30
N LYS A 69 -12.72 14.71 -19.88
CA LYS A 69 -12.75 14.07 -21.19
C LYS A 69 -12.71 12.57 -20.96
N PRO A 70 -13.78 11.83 -21.31
CA PRO A 70 -13.76 10.38 -21.19
C PRO A 70 -12.65 9.85 -22.10
N LEU A 71 -11.68 9.15 -21.49
CA LEU A 71 -10.70 8.38 -22.24
C LEU A 71 -11.48 7.34 -23.06
N LYS A 72 -11.50 7.49 -24.39
CA LYS A 72 -12.08 6.50 -25.32
C LYS A 72 -11.17 5.28 -25.42
N ILE A 73 -11.00 4.56 -24.32
CA ILE A 73 -10.29 3.29 -24.27
C ILE A 73 -11.32 2.19 -24.08
N SER A 74 -11.13 1.05 -24.75
CA SER A 74 -11.99 -0.12 -24.56
C SER A 74 -11.95 -0.57 -23.09
N ASN A 75 -13.12 -0.82 -22.50
CA ASN A 75 -13.24 -1.31 -21.12
C ASN A 75 -12.37 -2.56 -20.87
N ALA A 76 -12.27 -3.45 -21.85
CA ALA A 76 -11.46 -4.67 -21.78
C ALA A 76 -9.94 -4.42 -21.70
N VAL A 77 -9.48 -3.24 -22.16
CA VAL A 77 -8.07 -2.82 -22.03
C VAL A 77 -7.84 -2.17 -20.68
N VAL A 78 -8.81 -1.37 -20.20
CA VAL A 78 -8.76 -0.76 -18.87
C VAL A 78 -8.74 -1.82 -17.77
N GLU A 79 -9.59 -2.84 -17.87
CA GLU A 79 -9.63 -3.94 -16.90
C GLU A 79 -8.29 -4.70 -16.84
N ARG A 80 -7.75 -5.11 -18.00
CA ARG A 80 -6.43 -5.77 -18.05
C ARG A 80 -5.30 -4.91 -17.51
N PHE A 81 -5.33 -3.60 -17.78
CA PHE A 81 -4.36 -2.67 -17.21
C PHE A 81 -4.48 -2.59 -15.69
N LEU A 82 -5.69 -2.46 -15.17
CA LEU A 82 -5.95 -2.37 -13.73
C LEU A 82 -5.55 -3.64 -12.99
N GLU A 83 -5.90 -4.80 -13.53
CA GLU A 83 -5.47 -6.10 -12.98
C GLU A 83 -3.95 -6.19 -12.90
N ARG A 84 -3.26 -5.84 -14.00
CA ARG A 84 -1.80 -5.88 -14.02
C ARG A 84 -1.20 -4.87 -13.04
N HIS A 85 -1.76 -3.66 -12.96
CA HIS A 85 -1.31 -2.63 -12.05
C HIS A 85 -1.52 -3.02 -10.59
N HIS A 86 -2.66 -3.62 -10.23
CA HIS A 86 -2.90 -4.12 -8.87
C HIS A 86 -1.95 -5.27 -8.53
N ALA A 87 -1.77 -6.23 -9.43
CA ALA A 87 -0.86 -7.36 -9.22
C ALA A 87 0.60 -6.90 -9.06
N THR A 88 1.07 -5.94 -9.86
CA THR A 88 2.42 -5.38 -9.71
C THR A 88 2.58 -4.63 -8.39
N ASN A 89 1.59 -3.84 -7.97
CA ASN A 89 1.66 -3.17 -6.67
C ASN A 89 1.65 -4.15 -5.51
N GLU A 90 0.86 -5.21 -5.60
CA GLU A 90 0.80 -6.25 -4.57
C GLU A 90 2.14 -6.98 -4.43
N GLU A 91 2.79 -7.34 -5.55
CA GLU A 91 4.14 -7.94 -5.51
C GLU A 91 5.18 -6.98 -4.91
N LEU A 92 5.18 -5.71 -5.35
CA LEU A 92 6.10 -4.69 -4.81
C LEU A 92 5.93 -4.49 -3.30
N MET A 93 4.70 -4.50 -2.80
CA MET A 93 4.45 -4.40 -1.36
C MET A 93 4.85 -5.68 -0.63
N ARG A 94 4.62 -6.85 -1.25
CA ARG A 94 5.04 -8.13 -0.68
C ARG A 94 6.55 -8.22 -0.51
N GLU A 95 7.33 -7.73 -1.47
CA GLU A 95 8.80 -7.61 -1.38
C GLU A 95 9.26 -6.70 -0.21
N LEU A 96 8.45 -5.68 0.11
CA LEU A 96 8.68 -4.81 1.27
C LEU A 96 8.19 -5.40 2.59
N GLY A 97 7.70 -6.65 2.60
CA GLY A 97 7.14 -7.30 3.78
C GLY A 97 5.75 -6.78 4.17
N VAL A 98 5.02 -6.19 3.22
CA VAL A 98 3.70 -5.58 3.42
C VAL A 98 2.63 -6.29 2.57
N SER A 99 1.59 -6.80 3.21
CA SER A 99 0.40 -7.33 2.54
C SER A 99 -0.62 -6.22 2.27
N VAL A 100 -1.18 -6.20 1.06
CA VAL A 100 -2.15 -5.17 0.66
C VAL A 100 -3.57 -5.59 1.02
N ILE A 101 -4.29 -4.68 1.68
CA ILE A 101 -5.73 -4.78 1.92
C ILE A 101 -6.42 -3.78 1.00
N TRP A 102 -7.14 -4.28 0.00
CA TRP A 102 -7.83 -3.45 -0.98
C TRP A 102 -9.15 -2.91 -0.44
N TYR A 103 -9.39 -1.61 -0.61
CA TYR A 103 -10.69 -0.97 -0.34
C TYR A 103 -11.12 -0.12 -1.54
N GLU A 104 -12.43 0.08 -1.73
CA GLU A 104 -12.93 0.90 -2.84
C GLU A 104 -13.35 2.29 -2.38
N GLU A 105 -13.92 2.37 -1.18
CA GLU A 105 -14.39 3.60 -0.55
C GLU A 105 -13.81 3.77 0.85
N TYR A 106 -13.64 5.02 1.28
CA TYR A 106 -13.13 5.31 2.63
C TYR A 106 -14.06 4.83 3.74
N GLY A 107 -15.35 4.60 3.43
CA GLY A 107 -16.31 3.98 4.36
C GLY A 107 -16.02 2.51 4.65
N ASP A 108 -15.34 1.80 3.76
CA ASP A 108 -15.01 0.37 3.92
C ASP A 108 -13.95 0.16 5.02
N ILE A 109 -13.08 1.15 5.24
CA ILE A 109 -11.97 1.04 6.20
C ILE A 109 -12.51 0.82 7.63
N PRO A 110 -13.42 1.67 8.17
CA PRO A 110 -14.09 1.41 9.43
C PRO A 110 -14.78 0.04 9.53
N GLU A 111 -15.42 -0.42 8.45
CA GLU A 111 -16.10 -1.73 8.46
C GLU A 111 -15.10 -2.88 8.61
N ILE A 112 -14.00 -2.84 7.86
CA ILE A 112 -12.94 -3.85 7.93
C ILE A 112 -12.29 -3.84 9.32
N LEU A 113 -12.02 -2.65 9.87
CA LEU A 113 -11.47 -2.51 11.23
C LEU A 113 -12.43 -3.05 12.29
N SER A 114 -13.74 -2.82 12.14
CA SER A 114 -14.73 -3.35 13.08
C SER A 114 -14.81 -4.87 13.04
N LYS A 115 -14.63 -5.49 11.87
CA LYS A 115 -14.58 -6.96 11.72
C LYS A 115 -13.37 -7.54 12.45
N ILE A 116 -12.21 -6.89 12.34
CA ILE A 116 -10.98 -7.31 13.03
C ILE A 116 -11.17 -7.24 14.56
N ARG A 117 -11.83 -6.18 15.06
CA ARG A 117 -12.09 -6.02 16.50
C ARG A 117 -13.06 -7.06 17.08
N ALA A 118 -13.97 -7.59 16.25
CA ALA A 118 -15.01 -8.51 16.69
C ALA A 118 -14.58 -9.99 16.73
N GLY A 119 -13.42 -10.31 16.16
CA GLY A 119 -12.76 -11.62 16.28
C GLY A 119 -11.82 -11.66 17.48
#